data_AF-A0A929IXG1-F1
#
_entry.id   AF-A0A929IXG1-F1
#
_cell.length_a   1.000
_cell.length_b   1.000
_cell.length_c   1.000
_cell.angle_alpha   90.00
_cell.angle_beta   90.00
_cell.angle_gamma   90.00
#
_symmetry.space_group_name_H-M   'P 1'
#
loop_
_entity.id
_entity.type
_entity.pdbx_description
1 polymer ?
#
loop_
_entity_poly.entity_id
_entity_poly.type
_entity_poly.pdbx_seq_one_letter_code
_entity_poly.pdbx_strand_id
1 'polypeptide(L)'
;MNKDKLFADIYVHLHADSLSDDRGKVEKELRDSRGVFTVHFDADKYRNAMFVSYNPNSVSADVLLEIIRKNYLTAVRVASMLMMVRSK
;
A
#
# COMPACT_ATOMS: atom_id res chain seq x y z
N MET A 1 -15.34 26.13 -1.38
CA MET A 1 -15.13 24.91 -0.57
C MET A 1 -13.93 24.19 -1.13
N ASN A 2 -12.78 24.27 -0.47
CA ASN A 2 -11.52 23.77 -1.00
C ASN A 2 -11.53 22.23 -0.99
N LYS A 3 -11.73 21.59 -2.14
CA LYS A 3 -11.77 20.13 -2.27
C LYS A 3 -10.37 19.60 -2.58
N ASP A 4 -9.41 19.98 -1.74
CA ASP A 4 -8.06 19.42 -1.83
C ASP A 4 -8.14 17.96 -1.39
N LYS A 5 -7.90 17.06 -2.34
CA LYS A 5 -7.78 15.63 -2.04
C LYS A 5 -6.29 15.30 -1.90
N LEU A 6 -5.93 14.80 -0.74
CA LEU A 6 -4.59 14.29 -0.45
C LEU A 6 -4.52 12.81 -0.80
N PHE A 7 -3.52 12.45 -1.57
CA PHE A 7 -3.22 11.09 -1.98
C PHE A 7 -1.77 10.79 -1.64
N ALA A 8 -1.50 9.63 -1.08
CA ALA A 8 -0.16 9.16 -0.84
C ALA A 8 0.00 7.75 -1.40
N ASP A 9 1.18 7.45 -1.92
CA ASP A 9 1.56 6.14 -2.42
C ASP A 9 2.70 5.60 -1.57
N ILE A 10 2.62 4.32 -1.18
CA ILE A 10 3.77 3.58 -0.67
C ILE A 10 4.17 2.48 -1.64
N TYR A 11 5.48 2.33 -1.80
CA TYR A 11 6.09 1.21 -2.47
C TYR A 11 6.74 0.31 -1.43
N VAL A 12 6.35 -0.95 -1.41
CA VAL A 12 6.79 -1.94 -0.43
C VAL A 12 7.45 -3.11 -1.15
N HIS A 13 8.68 -3.42 -0.75
CA HIS A 13 9.37 -4.63 -1.17
C HIS A 13 8.98 -5.81 -0.30
N LEU A 14 8.65 -6.95 -0.91
CA LEU A 14 8.18 -8.18 -0.31
C LEU A 14 9.22 -9.29 -0.53
N HIS A 15 10.09 -9.59 0.42
CA HIS A 15 11.17 -10.55 0.17
C HIS A 15 10.65 -11.95 -0.25
N ALA A 16 11.38 -12.62 -1.16
CA ALA A 16 11.00 -13.89 -1.79
C ALA A 16 10.80 -15.04 -0.79
N ASP A 17 11.52 -14.98 0.34
CA ASP A 17 11.47 -15.93 1.44
C ASP A 17 10.17 -15.83 2.26
N SER A 18 9.40 -14.76 2.05
CA SER A 18 8.13 -14.49 2.73
C SER A 18 6.91 -14.57 1.81
N LEU A 19 7.06 -15.13 0.60
CA LEU A 19 5.97 -15.26 -0.37
C LEU A 19 4.88 -16.19 0.17
N SER A 20 3.93 -15.61 0.90
CA SER A 20 2.63 -16.23 1.16
C SER A 20 1.92 -16.48 -0.17
N ASP A 21 1.44 -17.71 -0.36
CA ASP A 21 0.56 -18.07 -1.49
C ASP A 21 -0.77 -17.28 -1.47
N ASP A 22 -1.09 -16.63 -0.35
CA ASP A 22 -2.35 -15.93 -0.13
C ASP A 22 -2.23 -14.41 -0.36
N ARG A 23 -1.75 -14.03 -1.56
CA ARG A 23 -1.72 -12.62 -2.02
C ARG A 23 -3.10 -11.96 -1.93
N GLY A 24 -4.15 -12.73 -2.24
CA GLY A 24 -5.54 -12.26 -2.25
C GLY A 24 -6.03 -11.82 -0.87
N LYS A 25 -5.63 -12.51 0.20
CA LYS A 25 -5.98 -12.13 1.57
C LYS A 25 -5.38 -10.78 1.97
N VAL A 26 -4.10 -10.54 1.68
CA VAL A 26 -3.44 -9.27 2.01
C VAL A 26 -4.04 -8.12 1.20
N GLU A 27 -4.29 -8.34 -0.09
CA GLU A 27 -4.95 -7.36 -0.96
C GLU A 27 -6.31 -6.95 -0.41
N LYS A 28 -7.10 -7.94 0.01
CA LYS A 28 -8.42 -7.72 0.61
C LYS A 28 -8.33 -6.95 1.92
N GLU A 29 -7.46 -7.36 2.84
CA GLU A 29 -7.30 -6.69 4.15
C GLU A 29 -6.88 -5.23 3.99
N LEU A 30 -6.00 -4.93 3.03
CA LEU A 30 -5.60 -3.54 2.72
C LEU A 30 -6.74 -2.76 2.08
N ARG A 31 -7.50 -3.34 1.15
CA ARG A 31 -8.65 -2.67 0.51
C ARG A 31 -9.80 -2.39 1.48
N ASP A 32 -9.97 -3.24 2.47
CA ASP A 32 -10.96 -3.05 3.54
C ASP A 32 -10.51 -1.96 4.54
N SER A 33 -9.24 -1.53 4.50
CA SER A 33 -8.72 -0.45 5.34
C SER A 33 -9.24 0.92 4.91
N ARG A 34 -9.81 1.66 5.87
CA ARG A 34 -10.42 2.97 5.60
C ARG A 34 -9.39 3.95 5.03
N GLY A 35 -9.70 4.47 3.84
CA GLY A 35 -8.87 5.46 3.17
C GLY A 35 -7.85 4.86 2.21
N VAL A 36 -7.79 3.54 2.04
CA VAL A 36 -7.08 2.93 0.92
C VAL A 36 -7.91 3.10 -0.35
N PHE A 37 -7.26 3.54 -1.42
CA PHE A 37 -7.88 3.73 -2.73
C PHE A 37 -7.60 2.55 -3.66
N THR A 38 -6.33 2.13 -3.74
CA THR A 38 -5.91 1.04 -4.61
C THR A 38 -4.79 0.24 -3.97
N VAL A 39 -4.73 -1.04 -4.33
CA VAL A 39 -3.67 -1.97 -3.93
C VAL A 39 -3.34 -2.79 -5.17
N HIS A 40 -2.06 -2.82 -5.55
CA HIS A 40 -1.57 -3.55 -6.69
C HIS A 40 -0.27 -4.25 -6.35
N PHE A 41 -0.20 -5.54 -6.63
CA PHE A 41 1.07 -6.23 -6.74
C PHE A 41 1.72 -5.87 -8.08
N ASP A 42 3.04 -5.81 -8.08
CA ASP A 42 3.75 -5.73 -9.34
C ASP A 42 3.45 -7.00 -10.18
N ALA A 43 3.02 -6.79 -11.43
CA ALA A 43 2.57 -7.85 -12.32
C ALA A 43 3.74 -8.64 -12.92
N ASP A 44 4.96 -8.13 -12.80
CA ASP A 44 6.15 -8.79 -13.30
C ASP A 44 6.53 -9.97 -12.40
N LYS A 45 6.81 -11.12 -13.02
CA LYS A 45 6.91 -12.44 -12.36
C LYS A 45 7.99 -12.52 -11.27
N TYR A 46 8.93 -11.58 -11.29
CA TYR A 46 10.08 -11.49 -10.39
C TYR A 46 9.99 -10.36 -9.39
N ARG A 47 8.94 -9.54 -9.45
CA ARG A 47 8.83 -8.34 -8.63
C ARG A 47 8.03 -8.62 -7.36
N ASN A 48 8.83 -8.89 -6.36
CA ASN A 48 8.59 -8.86 -4.93
C ASN A 48 8.16 -7.47 -4.44
N ALA A 49 7.06 -6.94 -4.96
CA ALA A 49 6.65 -5.59 -4.64
C ALA A 49 5.15 -5.36 -4.67
N MET A 50 4.73 -4.39 -3.85
CA MET A 50 3.36 -3.93 -3.71
C MET A 50 3.31 -2.40 -3.70
N PHE A 51 2.28 -1.87 -4.35
CA PHE A 51 1.91 -0.47 -4.36
C PHE A 51 0.59 -0.30 -3.62
N VAL A 52 0.53 0.67 -2.71
CA VAL A 52 -0.72 1.04 -2.02
C VAL A 52 -0.91 2.55 -2.13
N SER A 53 -2.01 2.96 -2.74
CA SER A 53 -2.45 4.35 -2.78
C SER A 53 -3.51 4.58 -1.71
N TYR A 54 -3.36 5.61 -0.88
CA TYR A 54 -4.21 5.86 0.27
C TYR A 54 -4.38 7.35 0.58
N ASN A 55 -5.37 7.67 1.42
CA ASN A 55 -5.58 8.99 2.01
C ASN A 55 -4.75 9.10 3.29
N PRO A 56 -3.69 9.93 3.32
CA PRO A 56 -2.83 10.07 4.49
C PRO A 56 -3.53 10.69 5.70
N ASN A 57 -4.72 11.28 5.52
CA ASN A 57 -5.55 11.78 6.63
C ASN A 57 -6.40 10.68 7.28
N SER A 58 -6.51 9.49 6.67
CA SER A 58 -7.35 8.38 7.16
C SER A 58 -6.52 7.21 7.70
N VAL A 59 -5.38 6.93 7.07
CA VAL A 59 -4.49 5.84 7.47
C VAL A 59 -3.04 6.26 7.20
N SER A 60 -2.09 5.78 8.01
CA SER A 60 -0.66 6.05 7.83
C SER A 60 0.03 4.93 7.06
N ALA A 61 1.15 5.25 6.42
CA ALA A 61 2.00 4.27 5.76
C ALA A 61 2.50 3.17 6.73
N ASP A 62 2.71 3.50 8.00
CA ASP A 62 3.22 2.55 9.00
C ASP A 62 2.15 1.53 9.38
N VAL A 63 0.89 1.95 9.53
CA VAL A 63 -0.25 1.03 9.74
C VAL A 63 -0.44 0.10 8.55
N LEU A 64 -0.31 0.61 7.32
CA LEU A 64 -0.38 -0.21 6.12
C LEU A 64 0.76 -1.23 6.05
N LEU A 65 1.98 -0.83 6.44
CA LEU A 65 3.14 -1.71 6.50
C LEU A 65 2.97 -2.81 7.57
N GLU A 66 2.37 -2.50 8.72
CA GLU A 66 2.03 -3.50 9.74
C GLU A 66 1.05 -4.55 9.22
N ILE A 67 0.01 -4.13 8.48
CA ILE A 67 -0.93 -5.06 7.84
C ILE A 67 -0.20 -5.99 6.87
N ILE A 68 0.67 -5.44 6.01
CA ILE A 68 1.47 -6.21 5.06
C ILE A 68 2.35 -7.23 5.80
N ARG A 69 2.99 -6.81 6.90
CA ARG A 69 3.91 -7.66 7.69
C ARG A 69 3.25 -8.81 8.42
N LYS A 70 1.93 -8.84 8.57
CA LYS A 70 1.22 -10.03 9.08
C LYS A 70 1.42 -11.27 8.21
N ASN A 71 1.66 -11.08 6.91
CA ASN A 71 1.83 -12.16 5.94
C ASN A 71 3.20 -12.09 5.24
N TYR A 72 3.83 -10.91 5.17
CA TYR A 72 5.15 -10.68 4.61
C TYR A 72 6.09 -10.10 5.68
N LEU A 73 6.53 -10.94 6.62
CA LEU A 73 7.24 -10.52 7.84
C LEU A 73 8.43 -9.58 7.60
N THR A 74 9.17 -9.83 6.51
CA THR A 74 10.37 -9.09 6.14
C THR A 74 10.08 -7.90 5.22
N ALA A 75 8.81 -7.56 4.96
CA ALA A 75 8.46 -6.47 4.06
C ALA A 75 9.04 -5.13 4.51
N VAL A 76 9.54 -4.36 3.56
CA VAL A 76 10.18 -3.05 3.79
C VAL A 76 9.56 -2.00 2.89
N ARG A 77 9.19 -0.86 3.46
CA ARG A 77 8.80 0.33 2.70
C ARG A 77 10.04 0.94 2.05
N VAL A 78 10.06 1.02 0.73
CA VAL A 78 11.21 1.51 -0.04
C VAL A 78 11.03 2.96 -0.44
N ALA A 79 9.79 3.38 -0.73
CA ALA A 79 9.50 4.77 -1.09
C ALA A 79 8.11 5.19 -0.61
N SER A 80 7.93 6.50 -0.49
CA SER A 80 6.64 7.14 -0.24
C SER A 80 6.53 8.42 -1.05
N MET A 81 5.39 8.63 -1.68
CA MET A 81 5.11 9.84 -2.46
C MET A 81 3.81 10.46 -1.95
N LEU A 82 3.83 11.74 -1.62
CA LEU A 82 2.64 12.50 -1.22
C LEU A 82 2.27 13.46 -2.35
N MET A 83 1.02 13.40 -2.80
CA MET A 83 0.46 14.26 -3.83
C MET A 83 -0.79 14.97 -3.31
N MET A 84 -0.92 16.25 -3.64
CA MET A 84 -2.12 17.03 -3.38
C MET A 84 -2.77 17.37 -4.71
N VAL A 85 -4.01 16.92 -4.91
CA VAL A 85 -4.79 17.24 -6.10
C VAL A 85 -5.81 18.30 -5.72
N ARG A 86 -5.65 19.50 -6.30
CA ARG A 86 -6.63 20.58 -6.19
C ARG A 86 -7.73 20.36 -7.23
N SER A 87 -8.97 20.18 -6.80
CA SER A 87 -10.11 20.28 -7.72
C SER A 87 -10.31 21.73 -8.09
N LYS A 88 -10.33 22.04 -9.40
CA LYS A 88 -10.87 23.31 -9.90
C LYS A 88 -12.36 23.43 -9.58
#